data_AF-A0A7S3RJS0-F1
#
_entry.id   AF-A0A7S3RJS0-F1
#
_cell.length_a   1.000
_cell.length_b   1.000
_cell.length_c   1.000
_cell.angle_alpha   90.00
_cell.angle_beta   90.00
_cell.angle_gamma   90.00
#
_symmetry.space_group_name_H-M   'P 1'
#
loop_
_entity.id
_entity.type
_entity.pdbx_description
1 polymer ?
#
loop_
_entity_poly.entity_id
_entity_poly.type
_entity_poly.pdbx_seq_one_letter_code
_entity_poly.pdbx_strand_id
1 'polypeptide(L)'
;TQKRSRAHTYMDVPDTALVKKLVKDALLKPRYRNEDPAAATEAVLQDHGLASRLSNMLYASRRASEEPQTVAMARALRGAGRTAATGAGPAAPTTISTRAGDVAELDIMRALQARWQSHVEAAVRRLCAESGGPLMRTTAAAVAPAPKSSRQRGLYEPSEMLQLVADAEHDNAMSSHTGLRGWGLVPFELATPSLGELADGFGELRPSVRQSGVDDELRGWSGEERQRMAASVLADGHVPLLLQFLRCGTPAGTRSALWRAALGVEIDQAALSYYGRLVAEIERVALVTDGLLERDAMAPWDEEEYFLFRERVATLLAAFVRDPWVRRHSAVPSVHVTGASPQTGRSYVFPPNGALPPRGLSAYAFPLAYCYSRQRRLHTGAPAHRL
;
A
#
# COMPACT_ATOMS: atom_id res chain seq x y z
N THR A 1 -22.09 -1.42 -53.63
CA THR A 1 -23.24 -2.11 -53.00
C THR A 1 -22.74 -2.97 -51.86
N GLN A 2 -22.87 -2.44 -50.64
CA GLN A 2 -22.52 -3.07 -49.37
C GLN A 2 -23.54 -4.15 -49.02
N LYS A 3 -23.10 -5.31 -48.55
CA LYS A 3 -23.86 -6.14 -47.59
C LYS A 3 -22.88 -6.67 -46.53
N ARG A 4 -22.80 -5.95 -45.42
CA ARG A 4 -22.22 -6.38 -44.15
C ARG A 4 -23.20 -7.36 -43.50
N SER A 5 -22.79 -8.59 -43.18
CA SER A 5 -23.45 -9.38 -42.14
C SER A 5 -22.76 -9.08 -40.81
N ARG A 6 -23.55 -8.58 -39.85
CA ARG A 6 -23.15 -8.41 -38.45
C ARG A 6 -23.57 -9.70 -37.73
N ALA A 7 -22.62 -10.54 -37.34
CA ALA A 7 -22.83 -11.52 -36.30
C ALA A 7 -22.46 -10.86 -34.96
N HIS A 8 -23.48 -10.56 -34.15
CA HIS A 8 -23.31 -10.22 -32.74
C HIS A 8 -23.15 -11.53 -31.97
N THR A 9 -21.92 -11.88 -31.60
CA THR A 9 -21.67 -12.96 -30.65
C THR A 9 -21.76 -12.37 -29.25
N TYR A 10 -22.86 -12.66 -28.57
CA TYR A 10 -23.03 -12.42 -27.14
C TYR A 10 -21.93 -13.20 -26.41
N MET A 11 -21.05 -12.50 -25.70
CA MET A 11 -20.08 -13.14 -24.81
C MET A 11 -20.84 -13.62 -23.58
N ASP A 12 -21.09 -14.93 -23.52
CA ASP A 12 -21.60 -15.59 -22.32
C ASP A 12 -20.60 -15.36 -21.17
N VAL A 13 -21.04 -14.63 -20.15
CA VAL A 13 -20.35 -14.52 -18.88
C VAL A 13 -20.42 -15.92 -18.23
N PRO A 14 -19.29 -16.61 -17.99
CA PRO A 14 -19.35 -17.94 -17.40
C PRO A 14 -19.91 -17.82 -15.99
N ASP A 15 -20.95 -18.62 -15.71
CA ASP A 15 -21.62 -18.69 -14.44
C ASP A 15 -20.61 -18.92 -13.31
N THR A 16 -20.47 -17.93 -12.43
CA THR A 16 -19.51 -17.95 -11.31
C THR A 16 -19.70 -19.18 -10.40
N ALA A 17 -20.89 -19.77 -10.38
CA ALA A 17 -21.16 -21.02 -9.68
C ALA A 17 -20.47 -22.22 -10.35
N LEU A 18 -20.41 -22.23 -11.68
CA LEU A 18 -19.76 -23.28 -12.47
C LEU A 18 -18.23 -23.21 -12.31
N VAL A 19 -17.67 -22.00 -12.31
CA VAL A 19 -16.24 -21.77 -12.06
C VAL A 19 -15.87 -22.20 -10.63
N LYS A 20 -16.66 -21.81 -9.62
CA LYS A 20 -16.47 -22.27 -8.22
C LYS A 20 -16.57 -23.80 -8.10
N LYS A 21 -17.48 -24.44 -8.84
CA LYS A 21 -17.66 -25.90 -8.83
C LYS A 21 -16.50 -26.64 -9.49
N LEU A 22 -15.98 -26.13 -10.61
CA LEU A 22 -14.82 -26.69 -11.30
C LEU A 22 -13.54 -26.54 -10.47
N VAL A 23 -13.36 -25.39 -9.82
CA VAL A 23 -12.27 -25.14 -8.87
C VAL A 23 -12.37 -26.10 -7.67
N LYS A 24 -13.59 -26.29 -7.13
CA LYS A 24 -13.84 -27.23 -6.03
C LYS A 24 -13.52 -28.67 -6.43
N ASP A 25 -13.94 -29.11 -7.61
CA ASP A 25 -13.75 -30.48 -8.09
C ASP A 25 -12.31 -30.80 -8.49
N ALA A 26 -11.57 -29.82 -9.02
CA ALA A 26 -10.16 -29.99 -9.40
C ALA A 26 -9.19 -29.88 -8.21
N LEU A 27 -9.49 -29.04 -7.21
CA LEU A 27 -8.58 -28.77 -6.09
C LEU A 27 -8.82 -29.66 -4.86
N LEU A 28 -10.07 -30.00 -4.53
CA LEU A 28 -10.37 -30.67 -3.25
C LEU A 28 -10.48 -32.20 -3.38
N LYS A 29 -10.97 -32.73 -4.51
CA LYS A 29 -11.20 -34.18 -4.67
C LYS A 29 -9.93 -35.07 -4.68
N PRO A 30 -8.74 -34.62 -5.13
CA PRO A 30 -7.53 -35.42 -5.05
C PRO A 30 -7.02 -35.66 -3.62
N ARG A 31 -7.29 -34.75 -2.68
CA ARG A 31 -6.81 -34.81 -1.27
C ARG A 31 -7.42 -35.94 -0.45
N TYR A 32 -8.65 -36.36 -0.75
CA TYR A 32 -9.38 -37.33 0.07
C TYR A 32 -9.25 -38.77 -0.43
N ARG A 33 -8.42 -39.01 -1.44
CA ARG A 33 -8.47 -40.27 -2.19
C ARG A 33 -7.51 -41.35 -1.70
N ASN A 34 -6.45 -41.05 -0.94
CA ASN A 34 -5.42 -42.05 -0.59
C ASN A 34 -4.55 -41.77 0.66
N GLU A 35 -4.89 -40.84 1.56
CA GLU A 35 -4.07 -40.59 2.76
C GLU A 35 -4.78 -41.04 4.04
N ASP A 36 -3.97 -41.45 5.02
CA ASP A 36 -4.33 -41.90 6.37
C ASP A 36 -5.59 -41.17 6.89
N PRO A 37 -6.63 -41.89 7.37
CA PRO A 37 -7.89 -41.28 7.82
C PRO A 37 -7.68 -40.14 8.84
N ALA A 38 -6.62 -40.18 9.65
CA ALA A 38 -6.29 -39.09 10.56
C ALA A 38 -5.88 -37.79 9.81
N ALA A 39 -5.00 -37.90 8.82
CA ALA A 39 -4.54 -36.77 7.99
C ALA A 39 -5.68 -36.23 7.10
N ALA A 40 -6.53 -37.11 6.58
CA ALA A 40 -7.72 -36.71 5.83
C ALA A 40 -8.72 -35.95 6.72
N THR A 41 -8.92 -36.40 7.97
CA THR A 41 -9.80 -35.71 8.93
C THR A 41 -9.27 -34.33 9.30
N GLU A 42 -7.95 -34.22 9.52
CA GLU A 42 -7.29 -32.94 9.75
C GLU A 42 -7.44 -32.00 8.55
N ALA A 43 -7.21 -32.48 7.33
CA ALA A 43 -7.40 -31.71 6.10
C ALA A 43 -8.86 -31.24 5.92
N VAL A 44 -9.86 -32.08 6.24
CA VAL A 44 -11.29 -31.72 6.22
C VAL A 44 -11.59 -30.62 7.24
N LEU A 45 -11.09 -30.76 8.47
CA LEU A 45 -11.29 -29.78 9.54
C LEU A 45 -10.65 -28.43 9.20
N GLN A 46 -9.50 -28.48 8.52
CA GLN A 46 -8.74 -27.33 8.08
C GLN A 46 -9.38 -26.61 6.87
N ASP A 47 -9.82 -27.34 5.85
CA ASP A 47 -10.41 -26.78 4.61
C ASP A 47 -11.81 -26.20 4.84
N HIS A 48 -12.57 -26.71 5.80
CA HIS A 48 -13.86 -26.15 6.19
C HIS A 48 -13.79 -25.07 7.27
N GLY A 49 -12.57 -24.68 7.69
CA GLY A 49 -12.35 -23.71 8.76
C GLY A 49 -12.93 -24.15 10.11
N LEU A 50 -13.26 -25.44 10.27
CA LEU A 50 -13.83 -26.01 11.49
C LEU A 50 -12.78 -26.04 12.61
N ALA A 51 -11.51 -26.25 12.27
CA ALA A 51 -10.40 -26.13 13.22
C ALA A 51 -10.32 -24.71 13.82
N SER A 52 -10.44 -23.66 13.00
CA SER A 52 -10.48 -22.27 13.47
C SER A 52 -11.74 -21.98 14.28
N ARG A 53 -12.90 -22.52 13.90
CA ARG A 53 -14.15 -22.37 14.68
C ARG A 53 -14.05 -23.05 16.04
N LEU A 54 -13.47 -24.25 16.12
CA LEU A 54 -13.23 -24.96 17.37
C LEU A 54 -12.24 -24.21 18.26
N SER A 55 -11.13 -23.72 17.70
CA SER A 55 -10.15 -22.92 18.44
C SER A 55 -10.76 -21.62 18.97
N ASN A 56 -11.56 -20.92 18.16
CA ASN A 56 -12.27 -19.72 18.58
C ASN A 56 -13.35 -20.02 19.62
N MET A 57 -14.02 -21.17 19.53
CA MET A 57 -15.01 -21.62 20.50
C MET A 57 -14.36 -21.96 21.84
N LEU A 58 -13.21 -22.63 21.84
CA LEU A 58 -12.41 -22.93 23.03
C LEU A 58 -11.83 -21.67 23.66
N TYR A 59 -11.39 -20.71 22.83
CA TYR A 59 -10.94 -19.40 23.31
C TYR A 59 -12.09 -18.60 23.93
N ALA A 60 -13.27 -18.60 23.30
CA ALA A 60 -14.47 -17.96 23.84
C ALA A 60 -14.95 -18.63 25.13
N SER A 61 -14.91 -19.97 25.24
CA SER A 61 -15.29 -20.69 26.46
C SER A 61 -14.30 -20.45 27.60
N ARG A 62 -13.01 -20.33 27.28
CA ARG A 62 -11.97 -19.95 28.25
C ARG A 62 -12.14 -18.51 28.72
N ARG A 63 -12.40 -17.58 27.80
CA ARG A 63 -12.68 -16.17 28.12
C ARG A 63 -13.95 -16.01 28.98
N ALA A 64 -15.01 -16.77 28.68
CA ALA A 64 -16.24 -16.79 29.48
C ALA A 64 -16.03 -17.36 30.89
N SER A 65 -15.03 -18.23 31.07
CA SER A 65 -14.62 -18.78 32.37
C SER A 65 -13.72 -17.81 33.16
N GLU A 66 -13.04 -16.87 32.49
CA GLU A 66 -12.20 -15.81 33.07
C GLU A 66 -12.99 -14.50 33.38
N GLU A 67 -14.17 -14.32 32.77
CA GLU A 67 -15.07 -13.16 32.98
C GLU A 67 -15.72 -12.99 34.37
N PRO A 68 -15.98 -14.01 35.23
CA PRO A 68 -16.70 -13.77 36.48
C PRO A 68 -15.90 -12.94 37.50
N GLN A 69 -14.56 -12.88 37.40
CA GLN A 69 -13.73 -12.08 38.32
C GLN A 69 -13.57 -10.62 37.88
N THR A 70 -13.46 -10.37 36.57
CA THR A 70 -13.26 -9.02 36.02
C THR A 70 -14.57 -8.23 35.90
N VAL A 71 -15.67 -8.92 35.57
CA VAL A 71 -17.00 -8.30 35.48
C VAL A 71 -17.56 -7.96 36.86
N ALA A 72 -17.27 -8.74 37.91
CA ALA A 72 -17.67 -8.43 39.29
C ALA A 72 -16.97 -7.16 39.81
N MET A 73 -15.66 -7.03 39.55
CA MET A 73 -14.88 -5.84 39.93
C MET A 73 -15.32 -4.59 39.15
N ALA A 74 -15.68 -4.74 37.87
CA ALA A 74 -16.18 -3.66 37.04
C ALA A 74 -17.67 -3.29 37.27
N ARG A 75 -18.47 -4.19 37.88
CA ARG A 75 -19.85 -3.90 38.32
C ARG A 75 -19.88 -3.12 39.63
N ALA A 76 -18.96 -3.41 40.56
CA ALA A 76 -18.82 -2.66 41.81
C ALA A 76 -18.50 -1.17 41.55
N LEU A 77 -17.74 -0.87 40.50
CA LEU A 77 -17.42 0.50 40.07
C LEU A 77 -18.53 1.20 39.26
N ARG A 78 -19.48 0.46 38.68
CA ARG A 78 -20.56 1.00 37.82
C ARG A 78 -21.92 1.14 38.51
N GLY A 79 -22.10 0.62 39.73
CA GLY A 79 -23.35 0.70 40.49
C GLY A 79 -23.78 2.09 40.98
N ALA A 80 -22.94 3.12 40.83
CA ALA A 80 -23.23 4.47 41.32
C ALA A 80 -23.89 5.42 40.30
N GLY A 81 -24.24 4.96 39.09
CA GLY A 81 -24.67 5.86 38.01
C GLY A 81 -25.76 5.31 37.10
N ARG A 82 -27.02 5.50 37.51
CA ARG A 82 -28.26 5.69 36.72
C ARG A 82 -28.76 4.57 35.78
N THR A 83 -29.96 4.09 36.17
CA THR A 83 -31.21 3.91 35.41
C THR A 83 -31.19 3.95 33.86
N ALA A 84 -31.45 2.78 33.29
CA ALA A 84 -32.41 2.42 32.23
C ALA A 84 -32.82 3.44 31.16
N ALA A 85 -32.58 3.07 29.89
CA ALA A 85 -33.55 3.26 28.82
C ALA A 85 -33.39 2.14 27.77
N THR A 86 -34.50 1.51 27.45
CA THR A 86 -34.70 0.33 26.61
C THR A 86 -35.14 0.72 25.18
N GLY A 87 -34.71 -0.06 24.18
CA GLY A 87 -35.62 -0.56 23.14
C GLY A 87 -35.39 -0.21 21.66
N ALA A 88 -35.59 -1.25 20.83
CA ALA A 88 -35.84 -1.31 19.38
C ALA A 88 -34.63 -1.08 18.44
N GLY A 89 -34.35 -1.85 17.38
CA GLY A 89 -35.10 -2.82 16.57
C GLY A 89 -34.60 -2.66 15.11
N PRO A 90 -34.48 -3.71 14.28
CA PRO A 90 -33.58 -3.70 13.11
C PRO A 90 -34.23 -3.09 11.86
N ALA A 91 -33.46 -2.33 11.07
CA ALA A 91 -33.87 -1.80 9.76
C ALA A 91 -32.96 -2.34 8.64
N ALA A 92 -33.61 -2.63 7.50
CA ALA A 92 -33.11 -3.26 6.29
C ALA A 92 -32.21 -2.31 5.44
N PRO A 93 -31.63 -2.78 4.32
CA PRO A 93 -30.42 -2.22 3.73
C PRO A 93 -30.71 -0.88 3.04
N THR A 94 -29.87 0.12 3.29
CA THR A 94 -30.01 1.43 2.65
C THR A 94 -28.70 1.85 2.00
N THR A 95 -28.80 2.04 0.68
CA THR A 95 -28.07 2.97 -0.18
C THR A 95 -27.26 4.04 0.54
N ILE A 96 -26.03 4.27 0.05
CA ILE A 96 -25.12 5.36 0.42
C ILE A 96 -25.87 6.70 0.24
N SER A 97 -26.42 7.21 1.33
CA SER A 97 -27.04 8.52 1.42
C SER A 97 -25.95 9.51 1.79
N THR A 98 -25.60 10.39 0.87
CA THR A 98 -24.68 11.51 1.11
C THR A 98 -25.38 12.47 2.08
N ARG A 99 -24.86 12.56 3.31
CA ARG A 99 -25.43 13.43 4.34
C ARG A 99 -24.91 14.85 4.09
N ALA A 100 -25.75 15.87 4.32
CA ALA A 100 -25.36 17.27 4.17
C ALA A 100 -24.15 17.70 5.05
N GLY A 101 -23.76 16.88 6.04
CA GLY A 101 -22.53 17.06 6.83
C GLY A 101 -21.23 16.69 6.10
N ASP A 102 -21.28 15.83 5.08
CA ASP A 102 -20.10 15.34 4.36
C ASP A 102 -19.38 16.48 3.61
N VAL A 103 -20.11 17.53 3.22
CA VAL A 103 -19.55 18.66 2.46
C VAL A 103 -18.67 19.55 3.35
N ALA A 104 -19.10 19.83 4.58
CA ALA A 104 -18.35 20.66 5.53
C ALA A 104 -17.10 19.93 6.09
N GLU A 105 -17.20 18.62 6.30
CA GLU A 105 -16.09 17.76 6.76
C GLU A 105 -14.94 17.72 5.73
N LEU A 106 -15.27 17.70 4.43
CA LEU A 106 -14.29 17.71 3.35
C LEU A 106 -13.65 19.09 3.12
N ASP A 107 -14.30 20.19 3.51
CA ASP A 107 -13.74 21.53 3.35
C ASP A 107 -12.53 21.77 4.26
N ILE A 108 -12.53 21.18 5.46
CA ILE A 108 -11.38 21.24 6.37
C ILE A 108 -10.20 20.44 5.82
N MET A 109 -10.46 19.27 5.22
CA MET A 109 -9.42 18.50 4.53
C MET A 109 -8.81 19.29 3.37
N ARG A 110 -9.62 20.02 2.59
CA ARG A 110 -9.13 20.92 1.53
C ARG A 110 -8.29 22.07 2.09
N ALA A 111 -8.72 22.68 3.20
CA ALA A 111 -7.96 23.75 3.85
C ALA A 111 -6.61 23.25 4.39
N LEU A 112 -6.58 22.06 4.99
CA LEU A 112 -5.32 21.42 5.42
C LEU A 112 -4.42 21.09 4.25
N GLN A 113 -4.97 20.59 3.15
CA GLN A 113 -4.21 20.33 1.93
C GLN A 113 -3.57 21.62 1.39
N ALA A 114 -4.28 22.75 1.39
CA ALA A 114 -3.74 24.04 0.97
C ALA A 114 -2.64 24.56 1.90
N ARG A 115 -2.81 24.41 3.23
CA ARG A 115 -1.78 24.73 4.23
C ARG A 115 -0.54 23.88 4.05
N TRP A 116 -0.72 22.57 3.84
CA TRP A 116 0.36 21.63 3.58
C TRP A 116 1.12 21.98 2.30
N GLN A 117 0.41 22.30 1.22
CA GLN A 117 1.03 22.73 -0.03
C GLN A 117 1.87 23.99 0.18
N SER A 118 1.35 24.99 0.89
CA SER A 118 2.09 26.22 1.21
C SER A 118 3.36 25.96 2.03
N HIS A 119 3.29 25.04 3.00
CA HIS A 119 4.43 24.61 3.81
C HIS A 119 5.53 23.97 2.96
N VAL A 120 5.15 23.02 2.10
CA VAL A 120 6.09 22.33 1.22
C VAL A 120 6.71 23.28 0.19
N GLU A 121 5.93 24.21 -0.37
CA GLU A 121 6.46 25.25 -1.26
C GLU A 121 7.49 26.15 -0.55
N ALA A 122 7.21 26.55 0.69
CA ALA A 122 8.15 27.33 1.50
C ALA A 122 9.44 26.55 1.78
N ALA A 123 9.35 25.24 2.03
CA ALA A 123 10.52 24.38 2.22
C ALA A 123 11.40 24.30 0.96
N VAL A 124 10.80 24.21 -0.24
CA VAL A 124 11.55 24.24 -1.51
C VAL A 124 12.22 25.60 -1.72
N ARG A 125 11.52 26.72 -1.44
CA ARG A 125 12.12 28.07 -1.54
C ARG A 125 13.31 28.22 -0.60
N ARG A 126 13.19 27.73 0.64
CA ARG A 126 14.30 27.69 1.61
C ARG A 126 15.49 26.88 1.09
N LEU A 127 15.25 25.68 0.57
CA LEU A 127 16.29 24.83 0.00
C LEU A 127 17.01 25.50 -1.17
N CYS A 128 16.28 26.22 -2.03
CA CYS A 128 16.88 26.97 -3.13
C CYS A 128 17.76 28.12 -2.64
N ALA A 129 17.32 28.84 -1.60
CA ALA A 129 18.09 29.91 -0.98
C ALA A 129 19.38 29.38 -0.33
N GLU A 130 19.30 28.25 0.39
CA GLU A 130 20.47 27.57 0.99
C GLU A 130 21.45 27.04 -0.07
N SER A 131 20.92 26.53 -1.18
CA SER A 131 21.73 25.97 -2.28
C SER A 131 22.26 27.02 -3.25
N GLY A 132 21.92 28.31 -3.06
CA GLY A 132 22.43 29.44 -3.83
C GLY A 132 22.13 29.40 -5.33
N GLY A 133 21.01 28.83 -5.78
CA GLY A 133 20.68 28.83 -7.21
C GLY A 133 19.39 28.08 -7.59
N PRO A 134 19.10 27.92 -8.90
CA PRO A 134 17.78 27.53 -9.38
C PRO A 134 17.42 26.07 -9.08
N LEU A 135 16.11 25.76 -9.18
CA LEU A 135 15.51 24.43 -8.98
C LEU A 135 16.15 23.33 -9.86
N MET A 136 16.57 23.71 -11.07
CA MET A 136 17.22 22.84 -12.06
C MET A 136 18.45 23.53 -12.63
N ARG A 137 19.56 22.81 -12.77
CA ARG A 137 20.82 23.30 -13.37
C ARG A 137 21.34 22.27 -14.37
N THR A 138 21.79 22.72 -15.54
CA THR A 138 22.57 21.86 -16.43
C THR A 138 23.94 21.63 -15.81
N THR A 139 24.41 20.38 -15.77
CA THR A 139 25.67 20.00 -15.09
C THR A 139 26.92 20.66 -15.68
N ALA A 140 26.87 21.10 -16.94
CA ALA A 140 27.90 21.96 -17.54
C ALA A 140 28.12 23.30 -16.80
N ALA A 141 27.16 23.74 -15.98
CA ALA A 141 27.22 24.93 -15.13
C ALA A 141 27.32 24.60 -13.62
N ALA A 142 27.42 23.31 -13.26
CA ALA A 142 27.38 22.83 -11.89
C ALA A 142 28.77 22.72 -11.28
N VAL A 143 29.39 23.86 -10.96
CA VAL A 143 30.49 23.93 -9.98
C VAL A 143 29.95 24.67 -8.76
N ALA A 144 29.07 24.03 -8.00
CA ALA A 144 28.70 24.51 -6.67
C ALA A 144 28.69 23.31 -5.72
N PRO A 145 29.55 23.31 -4.68
CA PRO A 145 29.60 22.23 -3.71
C PRO A 145 28.25 22.15 -2.98
N ALA A 146 27.81 20.93 -2.70
CA ALA A 146 26.67 20.69 -1.82
C ALA A 146 26.84 21.48 -0.52
N PRO A 147 25.78 22.13 0.00
CA PRO A 147 25.88 22.88 1.25
C PRO A 147 26.38 21.96 2.35
N LYS A 148 27.57 22.27 2.86
CA LYS A 148 28.11 21.71 4.09
C LYS A 148 27.29 22.35 5.22
N SER A 149 26.63 21.53 6.03
CA SER A 149 25.88 21.93 7.25
C SER A 149 24.38 22.29 7.14
N SER A 150 23.54 21.41 6.59
CA SER A 150 22.20 21.25 7.16
C SER A 150 22.08 19.85 7.74
N ARG A 151 21.98 19.78 9.07
CA ARG A 151 21.71 18.54 9.81
C ARG A 151 20.50 17.86 9.19
N GLN A 152 20.66 16.62 8.69
CA GLN A 152 19.69 15.51 8.55
C GLN A 152 18.23 15.78 8.10
N ARG A 153 17.81 17.00 7.80
CA ARG A 153 16.42 17.34 7.53
C ARG A 153 16.14 17.09 6.06
N GLY A 154 15.15 16.25 5.77
CA GLY A 154 14.65 16.14 4.39
C GLY A 154 13.99 17.44 3.95
N LEU A 155 13.40 17.42 2.75
CA LEU A 155 12.63 18.57 2.28
C LEU A 155 11.48 18.90 3.25
N TYR A 156 10.77 17.84 3.67
CA TYR A 156 9.81 17.82 4.75
C TYR A 156 9.78 16.42 5.36
N GLU A 157 9.31 16.31 6.60
CA GLU A 157 9.13 15.03 7.28
C GLU A 157 7.64 14.65 7.31
N PRO A 158 7.29 13.35 7.24
CA PRO A 158 5.91 12.91 7.44
C PRO A 158 5.32 13.34 8.80
N SER A 159 6.17 13.51 9.83
CA SER A 159 5.75 14.01 11.14
C SER A 159 5.26 15.46 11.11
N GLU A 160 5.76 16.30 10.20
CA GLU A 160 5.28 17.69 10.03
C GLU A 160 3.84 17.71 9.49
N MET A 161 3.50 16.76 8.60
CA MET A 161 2.13 16.58 8.11
C MET A 161 1.22 16.12 9.25
N LEU A 162 1.65 15.15 10.06
CA LEU A 162 0.88 14.68 11.22
C LEU A 162 0.68 15.79 12.25
N GLN A 163 1.69 16.62 12.50
CA GLN A 163 1.57 17.78 13.39
C GLN A 163 0.57 18.81 12.85
N LEU A 164 0.61 19.11 11.55
CA LEU A 164 -0.35 20.03 10.92
C LEU A 164 -1.79 19.54 11.07
N VAL A 165 -2.00 18.23 10.97
CA VAL A 165 -3.29 17.56 11.19
C VAL A 165 -3.66 17.60 12.68
N ALA A 166 -2.71 17.38 13.59
CA ALA A 166 -2.93 17.44 15.03
C ALA A 166 -3.32 18.84 15.53
N ASP A 167 -2.73 19.88 14.96
CA ASP A 167 -2.97 21.29 15.32
C ASP A 167 -4.25 21.87 14.69
N ALA A 168 -4.97 21.08 13.89
CA ALA A 168 -6.16 21.54 13.21
C ALA A 168 -7.36 21.51 14.16
N GLU A 169 -7.99 22.67 14.38
CA GLU A 169 -9.24 22.77 15.11
C GLU A 169 -10.42 22.34 14.21
N HIS A 170 -11.35 21.54 14.75
CA HIS A 170 -12.57 21.13 14.05
C HIS A 170 -13.74 20.95 15.01
N ASP A 171 -14.90 21.47 14.61
CA ASP A 171 -16.22 21.31 15.25
C ASP A 171 -16.63 19.86 15.55
N ASN A 172 -16.25 18.87 14.73
CA ASN A 172 -16.57 17.45 14.97
C ASN A 172 -15.96 16.95 16.30
N ALA A 173 -14.78 17.47 16.68
CA ALA A 173 -14.11 17.16 17.95
C ALA A 173 -14.82 17.71 19.19
N MET A 174 -15.82 18.59 19.01
CA MET A 174 -16.60 19.18 20.10
C MET A 174 -17.89 18.40 20.40
N SER A 175 -18.30 17.49 19.51
CA SER A 175 -19.59 16.81 19.58
C SER A 175 -19.53 15.38 20.15
N SER A 176 -18.34 14.83 20.39
CA SER A 176 -18.18 13.49 20.95
C SER A 176 -18.33 13.49 22.48
N HIS A 177 -19.40 12.82 22.91
CA HIS A 177 -19.94 12.76 24.27
C HIS A 177 -19.17 11.86 25.24
N THR A 178 -17.89 11.59 24.99
CA THR A 178 -17.04 10.90 25.97
C THR A 178 -15.83 11.78 26.24
N GLY A 179 -15.55 12.10 27.50
CA GLY A 179 -14.36 12.86 27.92
C GLY A 179 -13.01 12.21 27.59
N LEU A 180 -12.99 11.24 26.67
CA LEU A 180 -11.83 10.64 26.04
C LEU A 180 -11.44 11.43 24.79
N ARG A 181 -11.25 12.75 24.91
CA ARG A 181 -10.34 13.41 23.98
C ARG A 181 -8.97 12.74 24.18
N GLY A 182 -8.38 12.22 23.11
CA GLY A 182 -6.92 12.08 23.08
C GLY A 182 -6.30 10.70 23.28
N TRP A 183 -6.87 9.65 22.70
CA TRP A 183 -6.08 8.43 22.42
C TRP A 183 -5.43 8.46 21.02
N GLY A 184 -5.88 9.35 20.12
CA GLY A 184 -5.37 9.49 18.76
C GLY A 184 -4.61 10.81 18.55
N LEU A 185 -3.57 10.76 17.69
CA LEU A 185 -2.82 11.94 17.23
C LEU A 185 -3.62 12.84 16.28
N VAL A 186 -4.75 12.35 15.78
CA VAL A 186 -5.56 12.97 14.74
C VAL A 186 -6.89 13.40 15.38
N PRO A 187 -7.18 14.72 15.49
CA PRO A 187 -8.36 15.24 16.21
C PRO A 187 -9.66 15.12 15.41
N PHE A 188 -9.63 14.45 14.26
CA PHE A 188 -10.77 14.29 13.36
C PHE A 188 -11.57 13.05 13.72
N GLU A 189 -12.84 13.24 14.07
CA GLU A 189 -13.82 12.17 14.13
C GLU A 189 -14.58 12.13 12.80
N LEU A 190 -14.07 11.30 11.88
CA LEU A 190 -14.76 11.02 10.62
C LEU A 190 -15.78 9.90 10.85
N ALA A 191 -16.88 9.92 10.11
CA ALA A 191 -17.83 8.81 10.13
C ALA A 191 -17.12 7.51 9.70
N THR A 192 -17.04 6.54 10.61
CA THR A 192 -16.42 5.23 10.33
C THR A 192 -17.49 4.18 10.11
N PRO A 193 -17.28 3.23 9.18
CA PRO A 193 -18.16 2.08 9.04
C PRO A 193 -18.23 1.29 10.36
N SER A 194 -19.40 0.74 10.65
CA SER A 194 -19.60 -0.15 11.80
C SER A 194 -18.73 -1.40 11.70
N LEU A 195 -18.48 -2.06 12.83
CA LEU A 195 -17.71 -3.31 12.85
C LEU A 195 -18.33 -4.39 11.94
N GLY A 196 -19.66 -4.45 11.83
CA GLY A 196 -20.36 -5.37 10.93
C GLY A 196 -20.04 -5.08 9.46
N GLU A 197 -20.12 -3.80 9.06
CA GLU A 197 -19.78 -3.36 7.70
C GLU A 197 -18.30 -3.61 7.38
N LEU A 198 -17.39 -3.39 8.33
CA LEU A 198 -15.98 -3.73 8.18
C LEU A 198 -15.76 -5.25 8.07
N ALA A 199 -16.45 -6.05 8.88
CA ALA A 199 -16.33 -7.51 8.85
C ALA A 199 -16.88 -8.14 7.56
N ASP A 200 -17.84 -7.49 6.91
CA ASP A 200 -18.37 -7.87 5.61
C ASP A 200 -17.48 -7.36 4.46
N GLY A 201 -16.98 -6.12 4.56
CA GLY A 201 -16.06 -5.53 3.58
C GLY A 201 -14.67 -6.18 3.54
N PHE A 202 -14.17 -6.64 4.69
CA PHE A 202 -12.86 -7.29 4.84
C PHE A 202 -12.99 -8.79 5.17
N GLY A 203 -13.93 -9.47 4.48
CA GLY A 203 -14.17 -10.90 4.67
C GLY A 203 -12.92 -11.77 4.48
N GLU A 204 -11.95 -11.33 3.67
CA GLU A 204 -10.68 -12.04 3.45
C GLU A 204 -9.73 -11.99 4.65
N LEU A 205 -9.89 -11.03 5.56
CA LEU A 205 -9.06 -10.92 6.77
C LEU A 205 -9.62 -11.72 7.95
N ARG A 206 -10.73 -12.45 7.75
CA ARG A 206 -11.32 -13.28 8.81
C ARG A 206 -10.32 -14.36 9.26
N PRO A 207 -10.27 -14.72 10.55
CA PRO A 207 -9.38 -15.78 11.06
C PRO A 207 -9.62 -17.18 10.44
N SER A 208 -10.73 -17.36 9.72
CA SER A 208 -11.01 -18.57 8.95
C SER A 208 -10.32 -18.60 7.58
N VAL A 209 -9.83 -17.46 7.10
CA VAL A 209 -9.10 -17.32 5.84
C VAL A 209 -7.61 -17.30 6.14
N ARG A 210 -6.85 -18.15 5.44
CA ARG A 210 -5.41 -18.28 5.66
C ARG A 210 -4.63 -17.18 4.94
N GLN A 211 -3.55 -16.72 5.56
CA GLN A 211 -2.69 -15.63 5.09
C GLN A 211 -1.25 -16.11 4.91
N SER A 212 -0.68 -15.90 3.72
CA SER A 212 0.71 -16.22 3.43
C SER A 212 1.65 -15.26 4.17
N GLY A 213 2.69 -15.79 4.80
CA GLY A 213 3.61 -15.08 5.69
C GLY A 213 3.18 -15.02 7.16
N VAL A 214 1.96 -15.47 7.50
CA VAL A 214 1.46 -15.51 8.90
C VAL A 214 1.13 -16.93 9.31
N ASP A 215 0.30 -17.64 8.53
CA ASP A 215 -0.09 -19.02 8.84
C ASP A 215 0.97 -20.06 8.43
N ASP A 216 2.00 -19.64 7.69
CA ASP A 216 3.05 -20.51 7.16
C ASP A 216 3.81 -21.22 8.31
N GLU A 217 4.16 -20.47 9.36
CA GLU A 217 4.92 -20.98 10.52
C GLU A 217 4.02 -21.73 11.51
N LEU A 218 2.77 -21.29 11.69
CA LEU A 218 1.87 -21.78 12.73
C LEU A 218 1.17 -23.09 12.38
N ARG A 219 0.96 -23.38 11.09
CA ARG A 219 0.06 -24.45 10.65
C ARG A 219 0.67 -25.40 9.62
N GLY A 220 1.99 -25.37 9.44
CA GLY A 220 2.70 -26.28 8.53
C GLY A 220 2.16 -26.22 7.10
N TRP A 221 1.74 -25.03 6.65
CA TRP A 221 1.22 -24.87 5.31
C TRP A 221 2.30 -25.33 4.32
N SER A 222 1.95 -26.23 3.40
CA SER A 222 2.80 -26.49 2.25
C SER A 222 2.87 -25.19 1.43
N GLY A 223 3.88 -24.35 1.71
CA GLY A 223 4.23 -23.20 0.86
C GLY A 223 4.34 -23.62 -0.60
N GLU A 224 4.64 -24.91 -0.85
CA GLU A 224 4.56 -25.59 -2.14
C GLU A 224 3.19 -25.55 -2.82
N GLU A 225 2.08 -25.74 -2.11
CA GLU A 225 0.74 -25.61 -2.69
C GLU A 225 0.45 -24.16 -3.08
N ARG A 226 0.76 -23.20 -2.20
CA ARG A 226 0.58 -21.78 -2.53
C ARG A 226 1.46 -21.36 -3.70
N GLN A 227 2.66 -21.91 -3.78
CA GLN A 227 3.59 -21.74 -4.89
C GLN A 227 3.02 -22.34 -6.20
N ARG A 228 2.42 -23.53 -6.16
CA ARG A 228 1.75 -24.14 -7.32
C ARG A 228 0.56 -23.31 -7.78
N MET A 229 -0.26 -22.81 -6.85
CA MET A 229 -1.38 -21.91 -7.16
C MET A 229 -0.87 -20.60 -7.79
N ALA A 230 0.20 -20.01 -7.25
CA ALA A 230 0.82 -18.81 -7.81
C ALA A 230 1.26 -19.03 -9.27
N ALA A 231 1.89 -20.18 -9.57
CA ALA A 231 2.28 -20.53 -10.92
C ALA A 231 1.07 -20.68 -11.86
N SER A 232 -0.02 -21.31 -11.38
CA SER A 232 -1.25 -21.47 -12.17
C SER A 232 -1.92 -20.13 -12.49
N VAL A 233 -2.03 -19.23 -11.50
CA VAL A 233 -2.66 -17.91 -11.71
C VAL A 233 -1.80 -17.02 -12.59
N LEU A 234 -0.47 -17.12 -12.49
CA LEU A 234 0.45 -16.45 -13.41
C LEU A 234 0.31 -16.94 -14.84
N ALA A 235 0.16 -18.25 -15.05
CA ALA A 235 0.00 -18.83 -16.39
C ALA A 235 -1.32 -18.43 -17.06
N ASP A 236 -2.39 -18.27 -16.27
CA ASP A 236 -3.69 -17.80 -16.73
C ASP A 236 -3.66 -16.32 -17.15
N GLY A 237 -2.91 -15.49 -16.42
CA GLY A 237 -2.66 -14.09 -16.80
C GLY A 237 -3.87 -13.16 -16.65
N HIS A 238 -5.01 -13.63 -16.13
CA HIS A 238 -6.16 -12.78 -15.87
C HIS A 238 -5.96 -11.92 -14.62
N VAL A 239 -5.82 -10.60 -14.81
CA VAL A 239 -5.56 -9.60 -13.75
C VAL A 239 -6.53 -9.69 -12.56
N PRO A 240 -7.87 -9.85 -12.74
CA PRO A 240 -8.78 -9.98 -11.60
C PRO A 240 -8.48 -11.21 -10.74
N LEU A 241 -8.05 -12.31 -11.34
CA LEU A 241 -7.68 -13.54 -10.63
C LEU A 241 -6.37 -13.34 -9.87
N LEU A 242 -5.39 -12.67 -10.47
CA LEU A 242 -4.14 -12.27 -9.82
C LEU A 242 -4.40 -11.40 -8.59
N LEU A 243 -5.23 -10.37 -8.73
CA LEU A 243 -5.59 -9.47 -7.61
C LEU A 243 -6.33 -10.22 -6.50
N GLN A 244 -7.26 -11.11 -6.85
CA GLN A 244 -7.96 -11.95 -5.87
C GLN A 244 -6.99 -12.87 -5.11
N PHE A 245 -6.03 -13.46 -5.82
CA PHE A 245 -5.00 -14.29 -5.20
C PHE A 245 -4.14 -13.49 -4.22
N LEU A 246 -3.71 -12.28 -4.60
CA LEU A 246 -2.84 -11.41 -3.79
C LEU A 246 -3.48 -10.91 -2.49
N ARG A 247 -4.82 -10.93 -2.36
CA ARG A 247 -5.53 -10.54 -1.12
C ARG A 247 -5.12 -11.36 0.11
N CYS A 248 -4.65 -12.59 -0.08
CA CYS A 248 -4.22 -13.49 1.00
C CYS A 248 -2.69 -13.62 1.10
N GLY A 249 -1.95 -12.62 0.60
CA GLY A 249 -0.50 -12.62 0.54
C GLY A 249 0.09 -13.42 -0.63
N THR A 250 1.40 -13.30 -0.80
CA THR A 250 2.16 -13.90 -1.90
C THR A 250 3.40 -14.64 -1.39
N PRO A 251 3.68 -15.85 -1.93
CA PRO A 251 4.97 -16.50 -1.71
C PRO A 251 6.14 -15.59 -2.09
N ALA A 252 7.24 -15.69 -1.35
CA ALA A 252 8.43 -14.87 -1.59
C ALA A 252 9.03 -15.11 -2.99
N GLY A 253 9.04 -16.37 -3.46
CA GLY A 253 9.65 -16.76 -4.73
C GLY A 253 8.96 -16.19 -5.98
N THR A 254 7.64 -15.98 -5.95
CA THR A 254 6.84 -15.49 -7.09
C THR A 254 6.38 -14.05 -6.95
N ARG A 255 6.75 -13.36 -5.86
CA ARG A 255 6.26 -12.01 -5.51
C ARG A 255 6.46 -11.01 -6.64
N SER A 256 7.66 -10.94 -7.20
CA SER A 256 8.01 -10.02 -8.29
C SER A 256 7.19 -10.29 -9.55
N ALA A 257 7.04 -11.56 -9.94
CA ALA A 257 6.24 -11.95 -11.11
C ALA A 257 4.76 -11.63 -10.94
N LEU A 258 4.19 -11.94 -9.77
CA LEU A 258 2.77 -11.70 -9.46
C LEU A 258 2.45 -10.21 -9.41
N TRP A 259 3.26 -9.41 -8.73
CA TRP A 259 3.05 -7.96 -8.65
C TRP A 259 3.19 -7.31 -10.02
N ARG A 260 4.19 -7.72 -10.81
CA ARG A 260 4.35 -7.24 -12.19
C ARG A 260 3.12 -7.53 -13.05
N ALA A 261 2.64 -8.77 -13.02
CA ALA A 261 1.46 -9.19 -13.78
C ALA A 261 0.18 -8.49 -13.31
N ALA A 262 -0.01 -8.36 -11.99
CA ALA A 262 -1.18 -7.71 -11.41
C ALA A 262 -1.23 -6.20 -11.69
N LEU A 263 -0.06 -5.54 -11.74
CA LEU A 263 0.05 -4.13 -12.11
C LEU A 263 0.02 -3.88 -13.62
N GLY A 264 0.01 -4.95 -14.44
CA GLY A 264 0.05 -4.83 -15.90
C GLY A 264 1.34 -4.18 -16.42
N VAL A 265 2.45 -4.33 -15.71
CA VAL A 265 3.73 -3.71 -16.05
C VAL A 265 4.52 -4.63 -16.97
N GLU A 266 4.59 -4.29 -18.25
CA GLU A 266 5.48 -4.95 -19.20
C GLU A 266 6.80 -4.21 -19.33
N ILE A 267 7.90 -4.98 -19.28
CA ILE A 267 9.26 -4.46 -19.43
C ILE A 267 9.73 -4.81 -20.84
N ASP A 268 9.40 -3.95 -21.79
CA ASP A 268 9.83 -4.06 -23.18
C ASP A 268 11.10 -3.22 -23.46
N GLN A 269 11.60 -3.30 -24.69
CA GLN A 269 12.79 -2.55 -25.10
C GLN A 269 12.54 -1.03 -25.08
N ALA A 270 11.30 -0.60 -25.29
CA ALA A 270 10.94 0.82 -25.25
C ALA A 270 11.01 1.35 -23.82
N ALA A 271 10.50 0.61 -22.84
CA ALA A 271 10.59 0.93 -21.41
C ALA A 271 12.05 0.98 -20.93
N LEU A 272 12.88 0.02 -21.35
CA LEU A 272 14.32 0.02 -21.02
C LEU A 272 15.04 1.22 -21.62
N SER A 273 14.71 1.57 -22.87
CA SER A 273 15.28 2.74 -23.55
C SER A 273 14.79 4.06 -22.93
N TYR A 274 13.52 4.11 -22.49
CA TYR A 274 12.97 5.23 -21.76
C TYR A 274 13.68 5.45 -20.42
N TYR A 275 13.84 4.38 -19.64
CA TYR A 275 14.58 4.42 -18.38
C TYR A 275 16.04 4.84 -18.60
N GLY A 276 16.72 4.32 -19.63
CA GLY A 276 18.08 4.73 -19.99
C GLY A 276 18.19 6.23 -20.29
N ARG A 277 17.18 6.83 -20.93
CA ARG A 277 17.14 8.29 -21.14
C ARG A 277 16.97 9.08 -19.83
N LEU A 278 16.12 8.60 -18.92
CA LEU A 278 15.97 9.23 -17.60
C LEU A 278 17.28 9.17 -16.80
N VAL A 279 17.98 8.04 -16.85
CA VAL A 279 19.29 7.88 -16.19
C VAL A 279 20.33 8.83 -16.80
N ALA A 280 20.42 8.92 -18.13
CA ALA A 280 21.32 9.88 -18.79
C ALA A 280 20.99 11.35 -18.46
N GLU A 281 19.72 11.65 -18.16
CA GLU A 281 19.32 12.99 -17.73
C GLU A 281 19.80 13.34 -16.31
N ILE A 282 20.01 12.35 -15.43
CA ILE A 282 20.58 12.59 -14.09
C ILE A 282 21.96 13.25 -14.23
N GLU A 283 22.79 12.78 -15.16
CA GLU A 283 24.12 13.33 -15.43
C GLU A 283 24.08 14.71 -16.11
N ARG A 284 23.00 15.02 -16.82
CA ARG A 284 22.86 16.27 -17.61
C ARG A 284 22.23 17.41 -16.82
N VAL A 285 21.29 17.08 -15.93
CA VAL A 285 20.48 18.05 -15.19
C VAL A 285 20.49 17.69 -13.71
N ALA A 286 21.10 18.55 -12.90
CA ALA A 286 21.04 18.49 -11.46
C ALA A 286 19.77 19.18 -10.96
N LEU A 287 18.99 18.48 -10.14
CA LEU A 287 17.86 19.03 -9.41
C LEU A 287 18.30 19.40 -7.99
N VAL A 288 17.69 20.44 -7.42
CA VAL A 288 18.00 20.87 -6.04
C VAL A 288 17.71 19.76 -5.00
N THR A 289 16.86 18.80 -5.34
CA THR A 289 16.49 17.66 -4.47
C THR A 289 17.43 16.45 -4.60
N ASP A 290 18.37 16.41 -5.55
CA ASP A 290 19.19 15.20 -5.79
C ASP A 290 20.01 14.83 -4.55
N GLY A 291 20.67 15.81 -3.93
CA GLY A 291 21.46 15.58 -2.72
C GLY A 291 20.61 15.14 -1.53
N LEU A 292 19.30 15.43 -1.51
CA LEU A 292 18.39 14.92 -0.49
C LEU A 292 18.05 13.44 -0.75
N LEU A 293 17.76 13.08 -2.00
CA LEU A 293 17.45 11.70 -2.40
C LEU A 293 18.64 10.76 -2.17
N GLU A 294 19.85 11.22 -2.52
CA GLU A 294 21.07 10.46 -2.30
C GLU A 294 21.31 10.22 -0.81
N ARG A 295 21.20 11.27 0.03
CA ARG A 295 21.33 11.13 1.48
C ARG A 295 20.26 10.22 2.09
N ASP A 296 19.03 10.30 1.60
CA ASP A 296 17.93 9.45 2.07
C ASP A 296 18.19 7.97 1.76
N ALA A 297 18.62 7.67 0.54
CA ALA A 297 19.02 6.32 0.13
C ALA A 297 20.28 5.80 0.87
N MET A 298 21.19 6.69 1.24
CA MET A 298 22.41 6.35 1.99
C MET A 298 22.21 6.31 3.51
N ALA A 299 21.03 6.67 4.00
CA ALA A 299 20.71 6.60 5.42
C ALA A 299 20.91 5.16 5.94
N PRO A 300 21.40 4.98 7.18
CA PRO A 300 21.40 3.67 7.81
C PRO A 300 19.96 3.25 8.03
N TRP A 301 19.50 2.29 7.22
CA TRP A 301 18.30 1.51 7.50
C TRP A 301 18.72 0.37 8.43
N ASP A 302 17.83 -0.03 9.35
CA ASP A 302 18.12 -1.04 10.37
C ASP A 302 18.38 -2.45 9.78
N GLU A 303 18.08 -2.66 8.49
CA GLU A 303 18.24 -3.93 7.77
C GLU A 303 19.53 -3.93 6.92
N GLU A 304 20.49 -4.79 7.30
CA GLU A 304 21.77 -4.95 6.59
C GLU A 304 21.59 -5.39 5.13
N GLU A 305 20.52 -6.14 4.84
CA GLU A 305 20.19 -6.70 3.53
C GLU A 305 19.96 -5.61 2.46
N TYR A 306 19.57 -4.40 2.87
CA TYR A 306 19.32 -3.29 1.96
C TYR A 306 20.57 -2.50 1.58
N PHE A 307 21.69 -2.70 2.27
CA PHE A 307 22.94 -2.00 1.98
C PHE A 307 23.37 -2.14 0.51
N LEU A 308 23.21 -3.34 -0.06
CA LEU A 308 23.61 -3.65 -1.45
C LEU A 308 22.82 -2.87 -2.51
N PHE A 309 21.68 -2.27 -2.14
CA PHE A 309 20.79 -1.61 -3.09
C PHE A 309 20.84 -0.08 -3.03
N ARG A 310 21.60 0.52 -2.11
CA ARG A 310 21.56 1.97 -1.85
C ARG A 310 21.83 2.82 -3.09
N GLU A 311 22.87 2.52 -3.85
CA GLU A 311 23.21 3.24 -5.10
C GLU A 311 22.12 3.10 -6.16
N ARG A 312 21.56 1.88 -6.28
CA ARG A 312 20.48 1.61 -7.23
C ARG A 312 19.20 2.32 -6.83
N VAL A 313 18.88 2.37 -5.53
CA VAL A 313 17.74 3.11 -5.00
C VAL A 313 17.92 4.60 -5.22
N ALA A 314 19.10 5.17 -4.95
CA ALA A 314 19.39 6.57 -5.23
C ALA A 314 19.14 6.92 -6.71
N THR A 315 19.65 6.08 -7.63
CA THR A 315 19.45 6.26 -9.08
C THR A 315 17.97 6.12 -9.46
N LEU A 316 17.26 5.14 -8.89
CA LEU A 316 15.84 4.91 -9.14
C LEU A 316 15.00 6.11 -8.68
N LEU A 317 15.25 6.64 -7.48
CA LEU A 317 14.55 7.82 -6.96
C LEU A 317 14.85 9.06 -7.80
N ALA A 318 16.10 9.27 -8.19
CA ALA A 318 16.49 10.37 -9.05
C ALA A 318 15.80 10.31 -10.44
N ALA A 319 15.68 9.12 -11.02
CA ALA A 319 14.93 8.90 -12.27
C ALA A 319 13.42 9.10 -12.07
N PHE A 320 12.86 8.58 -10.97
CA PHE A 320 11.43 8.71 -10.64
C PHE A 320 11.00 10.17 -10.50
N VAL A 321 11.80 10.99 -9.83
CA VAL A 321 11.52 12.42 -9.64
C VAL A 321 11.58 13.21 -10.97
N ARG A 322 12.36 12.72 -11.94
CA ARG A 322 12.49 13.30 -13.28
C ARG A 322 11.44 12.83 -14.27
N ASP A 323 10.68 11.79 -13.97
CA ASP A 323 9.75 11.18 -14.92
C ASP A 323 8.42 11.95 -15.04
N PRO A 324 8.16 12.71 -16.13
CA PRO A 324 6.91 13.43 -16.29
C PRO A 324 5.72 12.50 -16.58
N TRP A 325 5.97 11.25 -16.96
CA TRP A 325 4.94 10.24 -17.18
C TRP A 325 4.16 9.98 -15.89
N VAL A 326 4.84 9.90 -14.75
CA VAL A 326 4.23 9.68 -13.42
C VAL A 326 3.15 10.72 -13.13
N ARG A 327 3.44 12.00 -13.38
CA ARG A 327 2.47 13.09 -13.16
C ARG A 327 1.20 12.92 -13.99
N ARG A 328 1.35 12.50 -15.25
CA ARG A 328 0.24 12.37 -16.21
C ARG A 328 -0.65 11.17 -15.91
N HIS A 329 -0.14 10.20 -15.15
CA HIS A 329 -0.82 8.94 -14.83
C HIS A 329 -1.09 8.78 -13.33
N SER A 330 -0.85 9.81 -12.52
CA SER A 330 -1.21 9.83 -11.11
C SER A 330 -2.71 10.05 -10.96
N ALA A 331 -3.37 9.21 -10.16
CA ALA A 331 -4.78 9.39 -9.79
C ALA A 331 -4.98 10.53 -8.78
N VAL A 332 -3.92 10.92 -8.07
CA VAL A 332 -3.96 11.96 -7.03
C VAL A 332 -3.30 13.24 -7.55
N PRO A 333 -3.91 14.42 -7.31
CA PRO A 333 -3.29 15.70 -7.62
C PRO A 333 -1.91 15.85 -6.98
N SER A 334 -0.93 16.24 -7.79
CA SER A 334 0.47 16.23 -7.39
C SER A 334 0.87 17.55 -6.72
N VAL A 335 1.45 17.51 -5.51
CA VAL A 335 1.99 18.69 -4.83
C VAL A 335 3.33 19.08 -5.47
N HIS A 336 3.31 20.18 -6.21
CA HIS A 336 4.45 20.64 -7.01
C HIS A 336 4.70 22.13 -6.85
N VAL A 337 5.92 22.56 -7.14
CA VAL A 337 6.26 23.97 -7.27
C VAL A 337 6.28 24.34 -8.74
N THR A 338 5.79 25.53 -9.09
CA THR A 338 6.00 26.08 -10.43
C THR A 338 7.27 26.94 -10.43
N GLY A 339 8.25 26.53 -11.22
CA GLY A 339 9.44 27.34 -11.52
C GLY A 339 9.26 28.13 -12.80
N ALA A 340 10.09 29.16 -13.00
CA ALA A 340 10.20 29.88 -14.27
C ALA A 340 11.62 29.75 -14.80
N SER A 341 11.77 29.44 -16.08
CA SER A 341 13.09 29.39 -16.74
C SER A 341 13.63 30.83 -16.88
N PRO A 342 14.82 31.14 -16.34
CA PRO A 342 15.38 32.50 -16.47
C PRO A 342 15.64 32.89 -17.93
N GLN A 343 15.93 31.91 -18.79
CA GLN A 343 16.31 32.13 -20.19
C GLN A 343 15.10 32.27 -21.12
N THR A 344 13.99 31.59 -20.82
CA THR A 344 12.83 31.52 -21.73
C THR A 344 11.55 32.12 -21.14
N GLY A 345 11.55 32.47 -19.85
CA GLY A 345 10.36 32.94 -19.13
C GLY A 345 9.24 31.89 -18.98
N ARG A 346 9.43 30.67 -19.54
CA ARG A 346 8.42 29.62 -19.49
C ARG A 346 8.31 29.03 -18.10
N SER A 347 7.07 28.87 -17.63
CA SER A 347 6.78 28.13 -16.41
C SER A 347 6.98 26.64 -16.63
N TYR A 348 7.48 25.97 -15.59
CA TYR A 348 7.63 24.52 -15.55
C TYR A 348 7.27 23.99 -14.17
N VAL A 349 6.86 22.73 -14.14
CA VAL A 349 6.51 22.02 -12.90
C VAL A 349 7.77 21.37 -12.33
N PHE A 350 8.01 21.58 -11.04
CA PHE A 350 9.11 21.02 -10.28
C PHE A 350 8.61 20.18 -9.10
N PRO A 351 9.11 18.94 -8.95
CA PRO A 351 9.95 18.22 -9.90
C PRO A 351 9.13 17.79 -11.14
N PRO A 352 9.77 17.29 -12.22
CA PRO A 352 9.04 16.91 -13.44
C PRO A 352 7.90 15.91 -13.21
N ASN A 353 8.07 14.96 -12.29
CA ASN A 353 7.03 14.01 -11.90
C ASN A 353 5.87 14.62 -11.09
N GLY A 354 5.98 15.89 -10.68
CA GLY A 354 4.98 16.61 -9.90
C GLY A 354 4.93 16.25 -8.42
N ALA A 355 5.82 15.40 -7.91
CA ALA A 355 5.82 14.97 -6.51
C ALA A 355 7.15 15.31 -5.84
N LEU A 356 7.08 16.20 -4.85
CA LEU A 356 8.23 16.60 -4.03
C LEU A 356 8.62 15.45 -3.08
N PRO A 357 9.91 15.09 -2.97
CA PRO A 357 10.30 13.91 -2.21
C PRO A 357 10.27 14.19 -0.69
N PRO A 358 9.52 13.39 0.11
CA PRO A 358 9.63 13.41 1.58
C PRO A 358 10.95 12.79 2.03
N ARG A 359 11.33 13.02 3.30
CA ARG A 359 12.29 12.13 3.97
C ARG A 359 11.69 10.72 4.12
N GLY A 360 12.51 9.70 3.95
CA GLY A 360 12.09 8.31 3.99
C GLY A 360 11.44 7.82 2.69
N LEU A 361 11.53 8.56 1.59
CA LEU A 361 11.02 8.08 0.29
C LEU A 361 11.71 6.77 -0.13
N SER A 362 12.99 6.63 0.18
CA SER A 362 13.77 5.42 -0.08
C SER A 362 13.21 4.16 0.59
N ALA A 363 12.49 4.28 1.72
CA ALA A 363 11.81 3.18 2.41
C ALA A 363 10.90 2.38 1.49
N TYR A 364 10.21 3.07 0.58
CA TYR A 364 9.28 2.46 -0.36
C TYR A 364 10.00 1.78 -1.53
N ALA A 365 11.22 2.24 -1.84
CA ALA A 365 12.01 1.72 -2.95
C ALA A 365 12.86 0.50 -2.57
N PHE A 366 13.34 0.39 -1.32
CA PHE A 366 14.17 -0.72 -0.87
C PHE A 366 13.50 -2.10 -1.01
N PRO A 367 12.25 -2.32 -0.56
CA PRO A 367 11.56 -3.60 -0.74
C PRO A 367 11.36 -3.96 -2.21
N LEU A 368 11.10 -2.97 -3.07
CA LEU A 368 10.99 -3.18 -4.51
C LEU A 368 12.35 -3.55 -5.11
N ALA A 369 13.41 -2.85 -4.70
CA ALA A 369 14.77 -3.17 -5.11
C ALA A 369 15.14 -4.60 -4.68
N TYR A 370 14.80 -5.02 -3.47
CA TYR A 370 15.00 -6.38 -3.00
C TYR A 370 14.23 -7.39 -3.88
N CYS A 371 12.91 -7.20 -4.06
CA CYS A 371 12.05 -8.12 -4.81
C CYS A 371 12.39 -8.23 -6.31
N TYR A 372 12.84 -7.14 -6.92
CA TYR A 372 13.13 -7.06 -8.36
C TYR A 372 14.63 -7.02 -8.70
N SER A 373 15.51 -7.08 -7.70
CA SER A 373 16.89 -7.47 -7.94
C SER A 373 16.85 -8.84 -8.57
N ARG A 374 17.41 -8.97 -9.79
CA ARG A 374 17.38 -10.20 -10.58
C ARG A 374 17.49 -11.41 -9.63
N GLN A 375 16.40 -12.17 -9.47
CA GLN A 375 16.41 -13.54 -8.93
C GLN A 375 17.15 -14.46 -9.92
N ARG A 376 18.34 -14.05 -10.39
CA ARG A 376 19.33 -14.95 -10.95
C ARG A 376 20.28 -15.27 -9.79
N ARG A 377 20.09 -16.47 -9.24
CA ARG A 377 21.13 -17.26 -8.56
C ARG A 377 21.65 -16.72 -7.22
N LEU A 378 20.82 -16.74 -6.19
CA LEU A 378 21.34 -16.78 -4.82
C LEU A 378 21.04 -18.10 -4.08
N HIS A 379 20.19 -18.99 -4.63
CA HIS A 379 19.84 -20.26 -3.97
C HIS A 379 19.94 -21.51 -4.87
N THR A 380 20.47 -21.39 -6.09
CA THR A 380 20.88 -22.55 -6.88
C THR A 380 22.31 -22.33 -7.34
N GLY A 381 23.24 -23.10 -6.76
CA GLY A 381 24.66 -23.13 -7.11
C GLY A 381 24.90 -23.70 -8.51
N ALA A 382 24.27 -23.13 -9.53
CA ALA A 382 24.56 -23.43 -10.92
C ALA A 382 25.47 -22.33 -11.49
N PRO A 383 26.55 -22.66 -12.20
CA PRO A 383 27.52 -21.71 -12.74
C PRO A 383 26.96 -20.93 -13.93
N ALA A 384 27.30 -19.65 -13.97
CA ALA A 384 26.93 -18.73 -15.03
C ALA A 384 27.70 -19.07 -16.31
N HIS A 385 27.06 -19.80 -17.21
CA HIS A 385 27.45 -19.81 -18.61
C HIS A 385 26.23 -19.53 -19.50
N ARG A 386 26.47 -18.59 -20.42
CA ARG A 386 25.73 -18.23 -21.63
C ARG A 386 24.63 -17.16 -21.51
N LEU A 387 25.01 -16.03 -22.12
CA LEU A 387 24.25 -14.91 -22.71
C LEU A 387 23.73 -13.85 -21.73
#